data_AF-A0A350D2L8-F1
#
_entry.id   AF-A0A350D2L8-F1
#
_cell.length_a   1.000
_cell.length_b   1.000
_cell.length_c   1.000
_cell.angle_alpha   90.00
_cell.angle_beta   90.00
_cell.angle_gamma   90.00
#
_symmetry.space_group_name_H-M   'P 1'
#
loop_
_entity.id
_entity.type
_entity.pdbx_description
1 polymer ?
#
loop_
_entity_poly.entity_id
_entity_poly.type
_entity_poly.pdbx_seq_one_letter_code
_entity_poly.pdbx_strand_id
1 'polypeptide(L)'
;LSIEKCLRQAGFNQHRLLAVTWGGEDDSGREYPGELKSRLRQEAQALGLDFLEPDGLKSMVETHIRLFKEAAGTKPIRAFINIGGSLVNLGRDSSVLELRPGLTQVKKIPPEDRCGLIQRLASEGIPVIHLLNIRGLVERYNLPWDPQPLPQVDKDLKLHLEDSYKKKLWLLLAAYILACAAIVIFNRLTQKRDG
;
A
#
# COMPACT_ATOMS: atom_id res chain seq x y z
N LEU A 1 2.01 10.76 16.77
CA LEU A 1 2.70 10.82 18.07
C LEU A 1 1.90 10.18 19.20
N SER A 2 0.61 10.49 19.35
CA SER A 2 -0.27 9.84 20.36
C SER A 2 -0.33 8.31 20.24
N ILE A 3 -0.31 7.78 19.02
CA ILE A 3 -0.27 6.32 18.77
C ILE A 3 1.00 5.71 19.38
N GLU A 4 2.17 6.34 19.19
CA GLU A 4 3.43 5.82 19.76
C GLU A 4 3.38 5.82 21.30
N LYS A 5 2.85 6.89 21.91
CA LYS A 5 2.62 6.95 23.37
C LYS A 5 1.72 5.81 23.84
N CYS A 6 0.61 5.58 23.16
CA CYS A 6 -0.34 4.50 23.46
C CYS A 6 0.35 3.12 23.37
N LEU A 7 1.11 2.87 22.31
CA LEU A 7 1.87 1.62 22.14
C LEU A 7 2.89 1.41 23.27
N ARG A 8 3.63 2.46 23.67
CA ARG A 8 4.57 2.38 24.81
C ARG A 8 3.86 2.03 26.11
N GLN A 9 2.75 2.72 26.40
CA GLN A 9 1.96 2.52 27.62
C GLN A 9 1.34 1.12 27.68
N ALA A 10 0.95 0.56 26.54
CA ALA A 10 0.44 -0.80 26.42
C ALA A 10 1.55 -1.88 26.41
N GLY A 11 2.83 -1.50 26.56
CA GLY A 11 3.96 -2.42 26.68
C GLY A 11 4.57 -2.91 25.36
N PHE A 12 4.16 -2.36 24.22
CA PHE A 12 4.69 -2.74 22.89
C PHE A 12 6.08 -2.16 22.63
N ASN A 13 7.10 -2.66 23.34
CA ASN A 13 8.45 -2.08 23.36
C ASN A 13 9.45 -2.64 22.33
N GLN A 14 9.04 -3.62 21.52
CA GLN A 14 9.93 -4.34 20.58
C GLN A 14 10.33 -3.50 19.35
N HIS A 15 9.49 -2.55 18.96
CA HIS A 15 9.74 -1.63 17.84
C HIS A 15 9.52 -0.21 18.31
N ARG A 16 10.20 0.78 17.73
CA ARG A 16 10.00 2.20 18.02
C ARG A 16 9.99 2.99 16.72
N LEU A 17 9.33 4.15 16.74
CA LEU A 17 9.50 5.11 15.66
C LEU A 17 10.95 5.60 15.66
N LEU A 18 11.52 5.80 14.46
CA LEU A 18 12.86 6.36 14.29
C LEU A 18 12.79 7.87 14.12
N ALA A 19 11.89 8.32 13.25
CA ALA A 19 11.73 9.71 12.91
C ALA A 19 10.28 10.01 12.50
N VAL A 20 9.95 11.30 12.43
CA VAL A 20 8.68 11.82 11.92
C VAL A 20 8.95 12.87 10.86
N THR A 21 8.05 12.94 9.89
CA THR A 21 8.00 14.01 8.88
C THR A 21 6.64 14.69 8.95
N TRP A 22 6.44 15.78 8.20
CA TRP A 22 5.14 16.45 8.17
C TRP A 22 4.06 15.65 7.44
N GLY A 23 4.47 14.76 6.53
CA GLY A 23 3.59 14.10 5.59
C GLY A 23 3.00 15.08 4.57
N GLY A 24 2.00 14.61 3.83
CA GLY A 24 1.40 15.37 2.74
C GLY A 24 2.13 15.16 1.40
N GLU A 25 1.71 15.92 0.40
CA GLU A 25 2.15 15.73 -0.99
C GLU A 25 3.62 16.12 -1.20
N ASP A 26 4.12 17.12 -0.48
CA ASP A 26 5.50 17.62 -0.59
C ASP A 26 6.31 17.47 0.70
N ASP A 27 5.75 16.81 1.72
CA ASP A 27 6.34 16.63 3.05
C ASP A 27 6.69 17.95 3.77
N SER A 28 6.18 19.09 3.29
CA SER A 28 6.55 20.42 3.78
C SER A 28 5.79 20.85 5.04
N GLY A 29 4.63 20.24 5.26
CA GLY A 29 3.69 20.62 6.32
C GLY A 29 3.22 22.07 6.25
N ARG A 30 3.36 22.75 5.11
CA ARG A 30 3.00 24.17 4.92
C ARG A 30 1.54 24.49 5.26
N GLU A 31 0.67 23.49 5.16
CA GLU A 31 -0.74 23.52 5.49
C GLU A 31 -1.02 23.62 7.00
N TYR A 32 -0.05 23.28 7.86
CA TYR A 32 -0.26 23.29 9.30
C TYR A 32 -0.07 24.69 9.91
N PRO A 33 -0.95 25.13 10.82
CA PRO A 33 -0.75 26.34 11.61
C PRO A 33 0.57 26.30 12.40
N GLY A 34 1.22 27.46 12.58
CA GLY A 34 2.51 27.55 13.28
C GLY A 34 2.48 27.00 14.71
N GLU A 35 1.40 27.24 15.45
CA GLU A 35 1.21 26.69 16.80
C GLU A 35 1.19 25.15 16.80
N LEU A 36 0.48 24.55 15.83
CA LEU A 36 0.42 23.10 15.67
C LEU A 36 1.80 22.54 15.33
N LYS A 37 2.56 23.21 14.46
CA LYS A 37 3.94 22.81 14.14
C LYS A 37 4.82 22.80 15.38
N SER A 38 4.79 23.87 16.17
CA SER A 38 5.56 23.99 17.41
C SER A 38 5.20 22.88 18.40
N ARG A 39 3.90 22.60 18.57
CA ARG A 39 3.44 21.53 19.46
C ARG A 39 3.88 20.15 18.98
N LEU A 40 3.75 19.84 17.69
CA LEU A 40 4.16 18.54 17.14
C LEU A 40 5.68 18.34 17.26
N ARG A 41 6.49 19.38 17.03
CA ARG A 41 7.94 19.33 17.26
C ARG A 41 8.27 19.05 18.73
N GLN A 42 7.65 19.77 19.66
CA GLN A 42 7.85 19.53 21.10
C GLN A 42 7.46 18.11 21.51
N GLU A 43 6.34 17.60 20.99
CA GLU A 43 5.90 16.23 21.28
C GLU A 43 6.84 15.17 20.68
N ALA A 44 7.39 15.39 19.49
CA ALA A 44 8.37 14.50 18.88
C ALA A 44 9.68 14.50 19.70
N GLN A 45 10.16 15.68 20.08
CA GLN A 45 11.35 15.83 20.92
C GLN A 45 11.18 15.15 22.29
N ALA A 46 10.02 15.30 22.94
CA ALA A 46 9.72 14.64 24.21
C ALA A 46 9.69 13.10 24.10
N LEU A 47 9.47 12.56 22.90
CA LEU A 47 9.53 11.13 22.61
C LEU A 47 10.91 10.67 22.12
N GLY A 48 11.89 11.58 22.00
CA GLY A 48 13.22 11.29 21.47
C GLY A 48 13.19 10.91 19.99
N LEU A 49 12.21 11.43 19.23
CA LEU A 49 12.08 11.19 17.79
C LEU A 49 12.70 12.33 17.00
N ASP A 50 13.47 11.97 15.97
CA ASP A 50 13.99 12.95 15.03
C ASP A 50 12.84 13.50 14.18
N PHE A 51 12.72 14.83 14.12
CA PHE A 51 11.82 15.49 13.18
C PHE A 51 12.62 15.80 11.92
N LEU A 52 12.35 15.10 10.82
CA LEU A 52 13.04 15.35 9.56
C LEU A 52 12.46 16.60 8.92
N GLU A 53 13.31 17.61 8.76
CA GLU A 53 12.92 18.83 8.06
C GLU A 53 12.84 18.57 6.55
N PRO A 54 11.91 19.23 5.84
CA PRO A 54 11.72 19.01 4.41
C PRO A 54 12.98 19.37 3.62
N ASP A 55 13.34 18.51 2.67
CA ASP A 55 14.44 18.73 1.74
C ASP A 55 14.07 18.15 0.36
N GLY A 56 14.98 18.28 -0.62
CA GLY A 56 14.82 17.65 -1.93
C GLY A 56 14.63 16.14 -1.83
N LEU A 57 13.78 15.59 -2.71
CA LEU A 57 13.43 14.16 -2.75
C LEU A 57 14.64 13.23 -2.58
N LYS A 58 15.74 13.47 -3.32
CA LYS A 58 16.96 12.66 -3.23
C LYS A 58 17.54 12.64 -1.82
N SER A 59 17.71 13.82 -1.21
CA SER A 59 18.23 13.97 0.16
C SER A 59 17.33 13.29 1.18
N MET A 60 16.01 13.43 1.02
CA MET A 60 15.03 12.77 1.89
C MET A 60 15.10 11.25 1.78
N VAL A 61 15.20 10.71 0.56
CA VAL A 61 15.35 9.26 0.33
C VAL A 61 16.64 8.74 0.96
N GLU A 62 17.76 9.45 0.76
CA GLU A 62 19.06 9.08 1.36
C GLU A 62 19.03 9.12 2.88
N THR A 63 18.37 10.14 3.46
CA THR A 63 18.20 10.27 4.91
C THR A 63 17.38 9.11 5.49
N HIS A 64 16.28 8.73 4.86
CA HIS A 64 15.50 7.57 5.30
C HIS A 64 16.29 6.26 5.21
N ILE A 65 17.05 6.05 4.13
CA ILE A 65 17.88 4.85 3.97
C ILE A 65 18.97 4.79 5.05
N ARG A 66 19.58 5.94 5.37
CA ARG A 66 20.55 6.03 6.46
C ARG A 66 19.92 5.63 7.80
N LEU A 67 18.76 6.18 8.14
CA LEU A 67 18.02 5.82 9.35
C LEU A 67 17.69 4.32 9.41
N PHE A 68 17.26 3.72 8.30
CA PHE A 68 16.96 2.29 8.25
C PHE A 68 18.22 1.44 8.46
N LYS A 69 19.36 1.83 7.86
CA LYS A 69 20.64 1.12 7.99
C LYS A 69 21.20 1.25 9.41
N GLU A 70 21.15 2.43 9.99
CA GLU A 70 21.57 2.68 11.38
C GLU A 70 20.73 1.84 12.37
N ALA A 71 19.41 1.83 12.19
CA ALA A 71 18.51 1.04 13.03
C ALA A 71 18.68 -0.48 12.83
N ALA A 72 19.02 -0.94 11.63
CA ALA A 72 19.29 -2.34 11.35
C ALA A 72 20.66 -2.79 11.90
N GLY A 73 21.61 -1.86 12.07
CA GLY A 73 22.96 -2.14 12.51
C GLY A 73 23.67 -3.09 11.55
N THR A 74 24.11 -4.25 12.05
CA THR A 74 24.77 -5.28 11.23
C THR A 74 23.80 -6.22 10.52
N LYS A 75 22.49 -6.13 10.82
CA LYS A 75 21.49 -7.02 10.22
C LYS A 75 21.04 -6.47 8.86
N PRO A 76 20.80 -7.34 7.86
CA PRO A 76 20.26 -6.89 6.58
C PRO A 76 18.80 -6.48 6.70
N ILE A 77 18.39 -5.49 5.91
CA ILE A 77 16.97 -5.14 5.72
C ILE A 77 16.33 -6.24 4.89
N ARG A 78 15.38 -6.97 5.49
CA ARG A 78 14.76 -8.15 4.86
C ARG A 78 13.55 -7.83 4.00
N ALA A 79 12.89 -6.72 4.27
CA ALA A 79 11.75 -6.22 3.52
C ALA A 79 11.56 -4.73 3.83
N PHE A 80 10.92 -4.02 2.90
CA PHE A 80 10.43 -2.67 3.10
C PHE A 80 8.91 -2.66 3.02
N ILE A 81 8.26 -2.05 4.01
CA ILE A 81 6.80 -1.91 4.05
C ILE A 81 6.47 -0.43 3.89
N ASN A 82 5.94 -0.06 2.72
CA ASN A 82 5.38 1.26 2.51
C ASN A 82 3.92 1.28 2.94
N ILE A 83 3.52 2.30 3.69
CA ILE A 83 2.12 2.58 4.01
C ILE A 83 1.81 4.02 3.58
N GLY A 84 0.76 4.19 2.78
CA GLY A 84 0.36 5.50 2.26
C GLY A 84 1.14 5.92 1.01
N GLY A 85 1.01 7.20 0.65
CA GLY A 85 1.45 7.74 -0.64
C GLY A 85 2.30 9.01 -0.54
N SER A 86 3.24 9.06 0.42
CA SER A 86 4.15 10.20 0.51
C SER A 86 5.08 10.27 -0.71
N LEU A 87 5.47 11.49 -1.09
CA LEU A 87 6.39 11.72 -2.21
C LEU A 87 7.73 11.01 -2.03
N VAL A 88 8.27 10.98 -0.81
CA VAL A 88 9.54 10.30 -0.51
C VAL A 88 9.44 8.79 -0.74
N ASN A 89 8.26 8.19 -0.48
CA ASN A 89 8.06 6.76 -0.69
C ASN A 89 7.84 6.42 -2.16
N LEU A 90 6.99 7.21 -2.84
CA LEU A 90 6.54 6.95 -4.21
C LEU A 90 7.53 7.42 -5.29
N GLY A 91 8.27 8.49 -5.02
CA GLY A 91 9.05 9.22 -6.01
C GLY A 91 8.18 10.07 -6.95
N ARG A 92 8.80 10.58 -8.02
CA ARG A 92 8.14 11.44 -9.04
C ARG A 92 7.86 10.72 -10.35
N ASP A 93 8.30 9.49 -10.50
CA ASP A 93 8.11 8.73 -11.74
C ASP A 93 6.72 8.07 -11.78
N SER A 94 6.06 8.16 -12.95
CA SER A 94 4.71 7.64 -13.14
C SER A 94 4.62 6.11 -13.05
N SER A 95 5.74 5.38 -13.15
CA SER A 95 5.78 3.92 -12.95
C SER A 95 5.24 3.48 -11.59
N VAL A 96 5.20 4.37 -10.59
CA VAL A 96 4.61 4.09 -9.29
C VAL A 96 3.10 3.79 -9.36
N LEU A 97 2.40 4.33 -10.37
CA LEU A 97 0.97 4.10 -10.59
C LEU A 97 0.66 2.66 -11.04
N GLU A 98 1.67 1.93 -11.54
CA GLU A 98 1.53 0.53 -11.92
C GLU A 98 1.65 -0.43 -10.72
N LEU A 99 2.10 0.07 -9.56
CA LEU A 99 2.27 -0.74 -8.36
C LEU A 99 0.90 -1.13 -7.81
N ARG A 100 0.72 -2.43 -7.63
CA ARG A 100 -0.47 -2.97 -6.95
C ARG A 100 -0.23 -3.02 -5.45
N PRO A 101 -1.25 -2.70 -4.63
CA PRO A 101 -1.16 -2.91 -3.20
C PRO A 101 -0.88 -4.37 -2.83
N GLY A 102 -0.01 -4.60 -1.85
CA GLY A 102 0.47 -5.91 -1.42
C GLY A 102 1.97 -6.10 -1.67
N LEU A 103 2.41 -7.36 -1.74
CA LEU A 103 3.77 -7.70 -2.20
C LEU A 103 3.89 -7.29 -3.67
N THR A 104 4.72 -6.29 -3.95
CA THR A 104 4.81 -5.69 -5.28
C THR A 104 6.17 -5.93 -5.91
N GLN A 105 6.19 -6.01 -7.24
CA GLN A 105 7.40 -6.12 -8.04
C GLN A 105 7.62 -4.81 -8.78
N VAL A 106 8.72 -4.13 -8.46
CA VAL A 106 9.13 -2.91 -9.17
C VAL A 106 9.81 -3.33 -10.47
N LYS A 107 9.17 -3.05 -11.61
CA LYS A 107 9.68 -3.44 -12.94
C LYS A 107 10.67 -2.45 -13.53
N LYS A 108 10.56 -1.18 -13.15
CA LYS A 108 11.34 -0.09 -13.70
C LYS A 108 11.94 0.74 -12.58
N ILE A 109 13.24 0.97 -12.65
CA ILE A 109 13.95 1.87 -11.74
C ILE A 109 14.14 3.20 -12.48
N PRO A 110 13.52 4.30 -12.02
CA PRO A 110 13.72 5.61 -12.62
C PRO A 110 15.11 6.18 -12.25
N PRO A 111 15.54 7.26 -12.91
CA PRO A 111 16.71 8.03 -12.48
C PRO A 111 16.59 8.50 -11.03
N GLU A 112 17.73 8.69 -10.38
CA GLU A 112 17.85 8.91 -8.93
C GLU A 112 17.06 10.13 -8.42
N ASP A 113 17.00 11.20 -9.21
CA ASP A 113 16.28 12.45 -8.91
C ASP A 113 14.75 12.31 -8.89
N ARG A 114 14.23 11.20 -9.44
CA ARG A 114 12.81 10.85 -9.48
C ARG A 114 12.47 9.59 -8.70
N CYS A 115 13.48 8.94 -8.12
CA CYS A 115 13.37 7.67 -7.42
C CYS A 115 12.91 7.87 -5.98
N GLY A 116 11.86 7.15 -5.55
CA GLY A 116 11.42 7.09 -4.16
C GLY A 116 12.02 5.89 -3.42
N LEU A 117 11.67 5.74 -2.14
CA LEU A 117 12.12 4.61 -1.32
C LEU A 117 11.70 3.26 -1.89
N ILE A 118 10.51 3.16 -2.49
CA ILE A 118 10.04 1.90 -3.09
C ILE A 118 11.00 1.44 -4.18
N GLN A 119 11.31 2.30 -5.15
CA GLN A 119 12.16 1.91 -6.28
C GLN A 119 13.61 1.75 -5.84
N ARG A 120 14.09 2.61 -4.94
CA ARG A 120 15.46 2.55 -4.42
C ARG A 120 15.72 1.26 -3.64
N LEU A 121 14.85 0.88 -2.70
CA LEU A 121 15.03 -0.36 -1.93
C LEU A 121 14.80 -1.60 -2.80
N ALA A 122 13.86 -1.55 -3.75
CA ALA A 122 13.69 -2.62 -4.72
C ALA A 122 14.93 -2.82 -5.62
N SER A 123 15.62 -1.74 -6.02
CA SER A 123 16.88 -1.85 -6.78
C SER A 123 18.02 -2.50 -6.00
N GLU A 124 17.96 -2.47 -4.67
CA GLU A 124 18.88 -3.18 -3.77
C GLU A 124 18.45 -4.65 -3.53
N GLY A 125 17.42 -5.12 -4.23
CA GLY A 125 16.90 -6.48 -4.11
C GLY A 125 16.04 -6.71 -2.86
N ILE A 126 15.66 -5.64 -2.15
CA ILE A 126 14.84 -5.73 -0.94
C ILE A 126 13.37 -5.91 -1.35
N PRO A 127 12.68 -6.97 -0.88
CA PRO A 127 11.25 -7.16 -1.11
C PRO A 127 10.42 -5.97 -0.63
N VAL A 128 9.49 -5.48 -1.45
CA VAL A 128 8.62 -4.35 -1.12
C VAL A 128 7.17 -4.80 -0.94
N ILE A 129 6.60 -4.45 0.21
CA ILE A 129 5.16 -4.53 0.47
C ILE A 129 4.61 -3.10 0.42
N HIS A 130 3.76 -2.81 -0.54
CA HIS A 130 3.20 -1.48 -0.76
C HIS A 130 1.73 -1.48 -0.34
N LEU A 131 1.38 -0.77 0.73
CA LEU A 131 0.01 -0.65 1.23
C LEU A 131 -0.52 0.75 0.93
N LEU A 132 -1.29 0.87 -0.15
CA LEU A 132 -1.97 2.09 -0.56
C LEU A 132 -3.43 1.76 -0.90
N ASN A 133 -4.30 2.78 -0.92
CA ASN A 133 -5.73 2.63 -1.15
C ASN A 133 -6.37 1.63 -0.17
N ILE A 134 -6.30 1.94 1.13
CA ILE A 134 -6.85 1.10 2.20
C ILE A 134 -8.34 0.82 1.98
N ARG A 135 -9.11 1.79 1.49
CA ARG A 135 -10.53 1.59 1.14
C ARG A 135 -10.70 0.49 0.09
N GLY A 136 -9.96 0.57 -1.02
CA GLY A 136 -10.02 -0.46 -2.05
C GLY A 136 -9.52 -1.83 -1.57
N LEU A 137 -8.58 -1.87 -0.62
CA LEU A 137 -8.17 -3.12 0.04
C LEU A 137 -9.30 -3.70 0.91
N VAL A 138 -9.94 -2.85 1.72
CA VAL A 138 -11.07 -3.23 2.58
C VAL A 138 -12.21 -3.81 1.73
N GLU A 139 -12.58 -3.12 0.65
CA GLU A 139 -13.60 -3.58 -0.30
C GLU A 139 -13.20 -4.90 -0.97
N ARG A 140 -11.97 -5.00 -1.49
CA ARG A 140 -11.48 -6.20 -2.20
C ARG A 140 -11.49 -7.45 -1.33
N TYR A 141 -11.17 -7.31 -0.05
CA TYR A 141 -11.07 -8.43 0.88
C TYR A 141 -12.29 -8.58 1.79
N ASN A 142 -13.36 -7.81 1.52
CA ASN A 142 -14.59 -7.79 2.30
C ASN A 142 -14.33 -7.60 3.81
N LEU A 143 -13.40 -6.70 4.12
CA LEU A 143 -13.11 -6.30 5.50
C LEU A 143 -14.10 -5.20 5.93
N PRO A 144 -14.39 -5.06 7.23
CA PRO A 144 -15.15 -3.93 7.72
C PRO A 144 -14.34 -2.62 7.60
N TRP A 145 -15.00 -1.53 7.20
CA TRP A 145 -14.41 -0.20 7.16
C TRP A 145 -14.46 0.45 8.55
N ASP A 146 -13.29 0.75 9.12
CA ASP A 146 -13.13 1.42 10.44
C ASP A 146 -14.08 0.86 11.53
N PRO A 147 -14.03 -0.46 11.81
CA PRO A 147 -14.95 -1.09 12.74
C PRO A 147 -14.73 -0.61 14.17
N GLN A 148 -15.84 -0.32 14.85
CA GLN A 148 -15.87 -0.11 16.30
C GLN A 148 -16.96 -1.00 16.92
N PRO A 149 -16.60 -1.95 17.81
CA PRO A 149 -15.24 -2.29 18.27
C PRO A 149 -14.39 -2.95 17.19
N LEU A 150 -13.07 -3.02 17.40
CA LEU A 150 -12.18 -3.76 16.51
C LEU A 150 -12.57 -5.26 16.46
N PRO A 151 -12.55 -5.88 15.28
CA PRO A 151 -12.91 -7.29 15.10
C PRO A 151 -11.92 -8.22 15.82
N GLN A 152 -12.42 -9.36 16.32
CA GLN A 152 -11.54 -10.39 16.87
C GLN A 152 -10.82 -11.14 15.73
N VAL A 153 -9.50 -11.26 15.84
CA VAL A 153 -8.59 -11.79 14.80
C VAL A 153 -8.98 -13.20 14.33
N ASP A 154 -9.65 -13.99 15.17
CA ASP A 154 -9.99 -15.40 14.97
C ASP A 154 -11.44 -15.67 14.53
N LYS A 155 -12.39 -14.78 14.87
CA LYS A 155 -13.83 -15.01 14.63
C LYS A 155 -14.40 -14.19 13.47
N ASP A 156 -13.97 -12.95 13.35
CA ASP A 156 -14.64 -11.96 12.51
C ASP A 156 -13.90 -11.70 11.19
N LEU A 157 -12.60 -12.05 11.13
CA LEU A 157 -11.75 -11.77 9.98
C LEU A 157 -11.67 -12.97 9.01
N LYS A 158 -12.73 -13.21 8.25
CA LYS A 158 -12.66 -14.12 7.10
C LYS A 158 -12.19 -13.35 5.87
N LEU A 159 -10.92 -13.50 5.51
CA LEU A 159 -10.40 -13.01 4.23
C LEU A 159 -11.07 -13.78 3.09
N HIS A 160 -12.14 -13.20 2.55
CA HIS A 160 -12.78 -13.73 1.37
C HIS A 160 -11.95 -13.32 0.16
N LEU A 161 -11.13 -14.25 -0.34
CA LEU A 161 -10.56 -14.13 -1.68
C LEU A 161 -11.72 -14.23 -2.65
N GLU A 162 -12.19 -13.10 -3.17
CA GLU A 162 -13.21 -13.08 -4.20
C GLU A 162 -12.71 -13.81 -5.46
N ASP A 163 -13.16 -15.05 -5.65
CA ASP A 163 -13.11 -15.78 -6.93
C ASP A 163 -14.10 -15.19 -7.98
N SER A 164 -14.45 -13.90 -7.83
CA SER A 164 -15.50 -13.21 -8.59
C SER A 164 -15.21 -13.22 -10.11
N TYR A 165 -13.93 -13.27 -10.48
CA TYR A 165 -13.50 -13.42 -11.88
C TYR A 165 -13.90 -14.77 -12.49
N LYS A 166 -13.71 -15.88 -11.76
CA LYS A 166 -14.06 -17.22 -12.26
C LYS A 166 -15.57 -17.36 -12.45
N LYS A 167 -16.39 -16.84 -11.53
CA LYS A 167 -17.85 -16.89 -11.64
C LYS A 167 -18.37 -16.13 -12.88
N LYS A 168 -17.85 -14.93 -13.15
CA LYS A 168 -18.22 -14.16 -14.36
C LYS A 168 -17.78 -14.88 -15.65
N LEU A 169 -16.59 -15.50 -15.66
CA LEU A 169 -16.12 -16.29 -16.80
C LEU A 169 -17.00 -17.51 -17.08
N TRP A 170 -17.40 -18.26 -16.04
CA TRP A 170 -18.31 -19.40 -16.18
C TRP A 170 -19.69 -19.01 -16.69
N LEU A 171 -20.23 -17.86 -16.25
CA LEU A 171 -21.50 -17.35 -16.75
C LEU A 171 -21.42 -16.97 -18.24
N LEU A 172 -20.33 -16.32 -18.66
CA LEU A 172 -20.10 -16.00 -20.08
C LEU A 172 -19.93 -17.27 -20.92
N LEU A 173 -19.19 -18.27 -20.42
CA LEU A 173 -19.01 -19.55 -21.10
C LEU A 173 -20.35 -20.30 -21.26
N ALA A 174 -21.17 -20.33 -20.20
CA ALA A 174 -22.49 -20.94 -20.24
C ALA A 174 -23.43 -20.24 -21.24
N ALA A 175 -23.42 -18.90 -21.26
CA ALA A 175 -24.19 -18.11 -22.23
C ALA A 175 -23.74 -18.37 -23.68
N TYR A 176 -22.42 -18.48 -23.90
CA TYR A 176 -21.86 -18.80 -25.21
C TYR A 176 -22.29 -20.20 -25.69
N ILE A 177 -22.19 -21.21 -24.83
CA ILE A 177 -22.62 -22.59 -25.14
C ILE A 177 -24.11 -22.64 -25.46
N LEU A 178 -24.95 -21.93 -24.70
CA LEU A 178 -26.39 -21.82 -24.96
C LEU A 178 -26.69 -21.18 -26.32
N ALA A 179 -25.98 -20.11 -26.68
CA ALA A 179 -26.14 -19.46 -27.98
C ALA A 179 -25.77 -20.40 -29.14
N CYS A 180 -24.64 -21.12 -29.02
CA CYS A 180 -24.24 -22.13 -30.01
C CYS A 180 -25.27 -23.25 -30.15
N ALA A 181 -25.79 -23.77 -29.03
CA ALA A 181 -26.82 -24.81 -29.04
C ALA A 181 -28.12 -24.31 -29.71
N ALA A 182 -28.55 -23.09 -29.42
CA ALA A 182 -29.72 -22.48 -30.04
C ALA A 182 -29.57 -22.33 -31.56
N ILE A 183 -28.40 -21.91 -32.05
CA ILE A 183 -28.12 -21.82 -33.49
C ILE A 183 -28.16 -23.20 -34.16
N VAL A 184 -27.58 -24.22 -33.54
CA VAL A 184 -27.60 -25.60 -34.08
C VAL A 184 -29.03 -26.15 -34.12
N ILE A 185 -29.83 -25.93 -33.08
CA ILE A 185 -31.23 -26.35 -33.05
C ILE A 185 -32.05 -25.62 -34.10
N PHE A 186 -31.89 -24.30 -34.22
CA PHE A 186 -32.58 -23.49 -35.22
C PHE A 186 -32.24 -23.94 -36.65
N ASN A 187 -30.96 -24.17 -36.95
CA ASN A 187 -30.52 -24.68 -38.25
C ASN A 187 -31.04 -26.10 -38.56
N ARG A 188 -31.18 -26.97 -37.55
CA ARG A 188 -31.79 -28.30 -37.72
C ARG A 188 -33.30 -28.21 -37.96
N LEU A 189 -33.98 -27.25 -37.35
CA LEU A 189 -35.42 -27.04 -37.51
C LEU A 189 -35.77 -26.44 -38.88
N THR A 190 -34.94 -25.55 -39.42
CA THR A 190 -35.11 -25.03 -40.79
C THR A 190 -34.86 -26.11 -41.82
N GLN A 191 -33.78 -26.89 -41.68
CA GLN A 191 -33.46 -27.97 -42.61
C GLN A 191 -34.51 -29.10 -42.65
N LYS A 192 -35.28 -29.30 -41.56
CA LYS A 192 -36.39 -30.26 -41.50
C LYS A 192 -37.71 -29.71 -42.08
N ARG A 193 -37.84 -28.39 -42.27
CA ARG A 193 -39.03 -27.77 -42.92
C ARG A 193 -38.90 -27.71 -44.44
N ASP A 194 -37.68 -27.78 -44.98
CA ASP A 194 -37.38 -27.64 -46.41
C ASP A 194 -37.10 -28.97 -47.14
N GLY A 195 -37.35 -30.12 -46.50
CA GLY A 195 -37.23 -31.46 -47.09
C GLY A 195 -38.47 -32.31 -46.83
#